data_AF-A0A933G794-F1
#
_entry.id   AF-A0A933G794-F1
#
_cell.length_a   1.000
_cell.length_b   1.000
_cell.length_c   1.000
_cell.angle_alpha   90.00
_cell.angle_beta   90.00
_cell.angle_gamma   90.00
#
_symmetry.space_group_name_H-M   'P 1'
#
loop_
_entity.id
_entity.type
_entity.pdbx_description
1 polymer ?
#
loop_
_entity_poly.entity_id
_entity_poly.type
_entity_poly.pdbx_seq_one_letter_code
_entity_poly.pdbx_strand_id
1 'polypeptide(L)'
;MVADDGFDGGDDDRYLYYYDPESRLTRIAYGTDGEGTSGTLTAEYRYDDLGRRSDDVARACGAWPARRGFGYRPRVVAEALGYTSDGKVVVVAIQRMEAAWPRLEGTLKPAEEETLLTKCAPTPKPSAPTPKPFDPWKLEYVPRADERCVTCQRLYDRLNGESERLYEITRRQLIKAKKQEKARKRQKAERDKADDAMSRVQAVFKKRGCPAFPARVSRGYTIYHEGQAVSRIRQRDKWWEVLWRSYRDKWESIGDLGGVVFDTAEEAATYVLDDPMGIFWR
;
A
#
# COMPACT_ATOMS: atom_id res chain seq x y z
N MET A 1 25.26 5.69 29.32
CA MET A 1 24.32 4.95 28.44
C MET A 1 25.03 4.80 27.11
N VAL A 2 25.28 3.56 26.69
CA VAL A 2 26.05 3.25 25.47
C VAL A 2 25.08 3.36 24.29
N ALA A 3 25.46 4.09 23.25
CA ALA A 3 24.70 4.16 22.01
C ALA A 3 24.84 2.80 21.30
N ASP A 4 23.70 2.23 20.96
CA ASP A 4 23.54 0.97 20.22
C ASP A 4 24.07 1.15 18.78
N ASP A 5 24.97 0.28 18.33
CA ASP A 5 25.70 0.40 17.07
C ASP A 5 25.02 -0.30 15.89
N GLY A 6 23.81 -0.83 16.09
CA GLY A 6 22.94 -1.31 15.02
C GLY A 6 23.45 -2.57 14.31
N PHE A 7 24.12 -3.45 15.05
CA PHE A 7 24.77 -4.65 14.51
C PHE A 7 24.28 -5.97 15.12
N ASP A 8 23.21 -5.97 15.92
CA ASP A 8 22.74 -7.16 16.65
C ASP A 8 21.54 -7.88 15.99
N GLY A 9 21.23 -7.61 14.72
CA GLY A 9 20.38 -8.51 13.91
C GLY A 9 18.95 -8.69 14.43
N GLY A 10 18.46 -7.72 15.21
CA GLY A 10 17.06 -7.63 15.62
C GLY A 10 16.14 -7.34 14.43
N ASP A 11 14.88 -7.77 14.51
CA ASP A 11 13.88 -7.52 13.46
C ASP A 11 13.48 -6.02 13.34
N ASP A 12 13.99 -5.17 14.24
CA ASP A 12 13.88 -3.71 14.27
C ASP A 12 14.92 -2.96 13.41
N ASP A 13 15.96 -3.64 12.92
CA ASP A 13 17.05 -3.02 12.12
C ASP A 13 16.73 -2.79 10.63
N ARG A 14 15.51 -3.10 10.18
CA ARG A 14 15.19 -3.05 8.73
C ARG A 14 14.77 -1.65 8.28
N TYR A 15 15.74 -0.77 8.07
CA TYR A 15 15.54 0.37 7.19
C TYR A 15 15.48 -0.11 5.73
N LEU A 16 14.29 -0.11 5.15
CA LEU A 16 14.07 -0.46 3.75
C LEU A 16 14.51 0.71 2.85
N TYR A 17 15.75 0.67 2.35
CA TYR A 17 16.20 1.60 1.31
C TYR A 17 15.52 1.23 -0.02
N TYR A 18 14.55 2.03 -0.45
CA TYR A 18 14.05 1.96 -1.82
C TYR A 18 15.08 2.64 -2.73
N TYR A 19 15.66 1.86 -3.65
CA TYR A 19 16.50 2.39 -4.72
C TYR A 19 15.70 3.41 -5.53
N ASP A 20 16.12 4.67 -5.49
CA ASP A 20 15.62 5.74 -6.34
C ASP A 20 16.51 5.80 -7.60
N PRO A 21 16.09 5.23 -8.75
CA PRO A 21 16.91 5.19 -9.95
C PRO A 21 17.26 6.57 -10.51
N GLU A 22 16.57 7.63 -10.04
CA GLU A 22 16.71 8.99 -10.55
C GLU A 22 17.48 9.90 -9.57
N SER A 23 18.04 9.35 -8.49
CA SER A 23 18.90 10.06 -7.52
C SER A 23 18.28 11.35 -6.96
N ARG A 24 16.98 11.36 -6.65
CA ARG A 24 16.22 12.57 -6.27
C ARG A 24 16.25 12.87 -4.77
N LEU A 25 16.74 11.93 -3.96
CA LEU A 25 16.93 12.13 -2.53
C LEU A 25 18.08 13.12 -2.29
N THR A 26 17.76 14.32 -1.85
CA THR A 26 18.76 15.38 -1.66
C THR A 26 19.26 15.50 -0.23
N ARG A 27 18.45 15.14 0.75
CA ARG A 27 18.85 15.23 2.16
C ARG A 27 18.05 14.26 3.01
N ILE A 28 18.74 13.54 3.89
CA ILE A 28 18.15 12.87 5.04
C ILE A 28 18.56 13.66 6.27
N ALA A 29 17.60 14.09 7.08
CA ALA A 29 17.85 14.71 8.37
C ALA A 29 17.27 13.85 9.49
N TYR A 30 18.07 13.65 10.53
CA TYR A 30 17.64 13.03 11.78
C TYR A 30 17.33 14.18 12.74
N GLY A 31 16.04 14.45 12.94
CA GLY A 31 15.64 15.41 13.97
C GLY A 31 15.81 14.77 15.33
N THR A 32 16.72 15.27 16.17
CA THR A 32 16.76 14.90 17.59
C THR A 32 15.68 15.67 18.32
N ASP A 33 14.66 14.98 18.81
CA ASP A 33 13.87 15.48 19.92
C ASP A 33 14.84 15.62 21.10
N GLY A 34 14.82 16.75 21.80
CA GLY A 34 15.82 17.10 22.83
C GLY A 34 15.91 16.13 24.03
N GLU A 35 15.17 15.03 24.01
CA GLU A 35 15.14 13.96 25.01
C GLU A 35 15.81 12.65 24.53
N GLY A 36 16.47 12.65 23.37
CA GLY A 36 17.43 11.61 22.97
C GLY A 36 16.85 10.21 22.77
N THR A 37 15.54 10.07 22.54
CA THR A 37 14.88 8.76 22.51
C THR A 37 13.97 8.49 21.31
N SER A 38 13.67 9.45 20.43
CA SER A 38 12.88 9.16 19.23
C SER A 38 13.07 10.21 18.13
N GLY A 39 14.12 10.05 17.32
CA GLY A 39 14.34 10.94 16.18
C GLY A 39 13.31 10.73 15.05
N THR A 40 12.71 11.80 14.55
CA THR A 40 11.85 11.75 13.36
C THR A 40 12.70 11.82 12.10
N LEU A 41 12.62 10.78 11.26
CA LEU A 41 13.29 10.75 9.97
C LEU A 41 12.54 11.66 9.00
N THR A 42 13.21 12.70 8.50
CA THR A 42 12.71 13.54 7.41
C THR A 42 13.58 13.39 6.19
N ALA A 43 12.97 13.00 5.07
CA ALA A 43 13.60 12.89 3.76
C ALA A 43 13.13 14.05 2.87
N GLU A 44 14.07 14.85 2.39
CA GLU A 44 13.81 15.90 1.39
C GLU A 44 14.18 15.38 0.00
N TYR A 45 13.18 15.37 -0.87
CA TYR A 45 13.35 15.06 -2.29
C TYR A 45 13.36 16.35 -3.10
N ARG A 46 14.34 16.49 -3.99
CA ARG A 46 14.31 17.56 -4.99
C ARG A 46 13.45 17.08 -6.14
N TYR A 47 12.21 17.55 -6.15
CA TYR A 47 11.43 17.59 -7.39
C TYR A 47 11.86 18.85 -8.13
N ASP A 48 12.94 18.74 -8.90
CA ASP A 48 13.24 19.76 -9.90
C ASP A 48 12.08 19.82 -10.90
N ASP A 49 11.60 21.05 -11.15
CA ASP A 49 10.54 21.37 -12.10
C ASP A 49 10.74 20.74 -13.49
N LEU A 50 11.95 20.29 -13.81
CA LEU A 50 12.33 19.60 -15.03
C LEU A 50 11.54 18.31 -15.25
N GLY A 51 11.31 17.49 -14.20
CA GLY A 51 10.58 16.21 -14.34
C GLY A 51 9.08 16.39 -14.60
N ARG A 52 8.44 17.38 -13.96
CA ARG A 52 7.04 17.75 -14.29
C ARG A 52 6.95 18.40 -15.67
N ARG A 53 7.92 19.24 -16.03
CA ARG A 53 7.95 19.90 -17.35
C ARG A 53 8.16 18.89 -18.47
N SER A 54 8.97 17.84 -18.32
CA SER A 54 9.16 16.82 -19.36
C SER A 54 7.89 16.00 -19.59
N ASP A 55 7.19 15.61 -18.53
CA ASP A 55 5.94 14.85 -18.63
C ASP A 55 4.80 15.71 -19.21
N ASP A 56 4.71 16.97 -18.80
CA ASP A 56 3.71 17.91 -19.34
C ASP A 56 3.97 18.21 -20.82
N VAL A 57 5.23 18.33 -21.23
CA VAL A 57 5.61 18.53 -22.63
C VAL A 57 5.32 17.27 -23.45
N ALA A 58 5.66 16.08 -22.96
CA ALA A 58 5.36 14.83 -23.67
C ALA A 58 3.84 14.64 -23.86
N ARG A 59 3.05 14.92 -22.82
CA ARG A 59 1.58 14.89 -22.92
C ARG A 59 1.04 15.98 -23.84
N ALA A 60 1.63 17.17 -23.85
CA ALA A 60 1.25 18.24 -24.79
C ALA A 60 1.53 17.83 -26.26
N CYS A 61 2.71 17.24 -26.51
CA CYS A 61 3.09 16.70 -27.81
C CYS A 61 2.18 15.56 -28.26
N GLY A 62 1.66 14.72 -27.35
CA GLY A 62 0.67 13.69 -27.69
C GLY A 62 -0.76 14.26 -27.89
N ALA A 63 -1.13 15.28 -27.13
CA ALA A 63 -2.45 15.91 -27.20
C ALA A 63 -2.69 16.68 -28.50
N TRP A 64 -1.66 17.35 -29.02
CA TRP A 64 -1.75 18.17 -30.22
C TRP A 64 -2.16 17.37 -31.49
N PRO A 65 -1.48 16.27 -31.88
CA PRO A 65 -1.86 15.49 -33.06
C PRO A 65 -3.18 14.75 -32.84
N ALA A 66 -3.48 14.28 -31.62
CA ALA A 66 -4.78 13.69 -31.29
C ALA A 66 -5.94 14.64 -31.62
N ARG A 67 -5.75 15.95 -31.40
CA ARG A 67 -6.79 16.92 -31.70
C ARG A 67 -6.75 17.45 -33.13
N ARG A 68 -5.58 17.84 -33.65
CA ARG A 68 -5.44 18.44 -34.98
C ARG A 68 -5.49 17.41 -36.10
N GLY A 69 -4.85 16.25 -35.92
CA GLY A 69 -4.82 15.18 -36.90
C GLY A 69 -6.07 14.30 -36.90
N PHE A 70 -6.62 14.01 -35.72
CA PHE A 70 -7.73 13.05 -35.58
C PHE A 70 -9.07 13.65 -35.13
N GLY A 71 -9.12 14.94 -34.77
CA GLY A 71 -10.36 15.62 -34.43
C GLY A 71 -10.98 15.23 -33.08
N TYR A 72 -10.23 14.58 -32.18
CA TYR A 72 -10.77 14.16 -30.88
C TYR A 72 -11.19 15.35 -30.01
N ARG A 73 -12.29 15.18 -29.27
CA ARG A 73 -12.76 16.18 -28.30
C ARG A 73 -11.72 16.32 -27.16
N PRO A 74 -11.45 17.54 -26.66
CA PRO A 74 -10.44 17.79 -25.62
C PRO A 74 -10.60 16.94 -24.37
N ARG A 75 -11.85 16.68 -23.96
CA ARG A 75 -12.15 15.86 -22.79
C ARG A 75 -11.68 14.41 -22.96
N VAL A 76 -11.87 13.83 -24.15
CA VAL A 76 -11.44 12.45 -24.46
C VAL A 76 -9.91 12.36 -24.46
N VAL A 77 -9.24 13.36 -25.04
CA VAL A 77 -7.77 13.45 -25.03
C VAL A 77 -7.24 13.64 -23.60
N ALA A 78 -7.94 14.42 -22.77
CA ALA A 78 -7.56 14.64 -21.38
C ALA A 78 -7.62 13.35 -20.55
N GLU A 79 -8.73 12.63 -20.67
CA GLU A 79 -8.93 11.35 -19.99
C GLU A 79 -7.90 10.31 -20.43
N ALA A 80 -7.65 10.18 -21.73
CA ALA A 80 -6.67 9.24 -22.29
C ALA A 80 -5.22 9.53 -21.83
N LEU A 81 -4.87 10.80 -21.62
CA LEU A 81 -3.55 11.22 -21.15
C LEU A 81 -3.44 11.32 -19.62
N GLY A 82 -4.48 10.94 -18.89
CA GLY A 82 -4.50 10.92 -17.43
C GLY A 82 -4.59 12.31 -16.78
N TYR A 83 -5.08 13.32 -17.51
CA TYR A 83 -5.38 14.62 -16.90
C TYR A 83 -6.62 14.53 -16.03
N THR A 84 -6.53 15.03 -14.80
CA THR A 84 -7.64 15.06 -13.83
C THR A 84 -8.65 16.18 -14.07
N SER A 85 -8.36 17.10 -14.99
CA SER A 85 -9.20 18.26 -15.30
C SER A 85 -10.15 18.00 -16.49
N ASP A 86 -11.25 18.77 -16.57
CA ASP A 86 -12.30 18.71 -17.63
C ASP A 86 -11.84 19.06 -19.06
N GLY A 87 -10.56 18.88 -19.39
CA GLY A 87 -9.98 19.17 -20.70
C GLY A 87 -9.43 20.59 -20.86
N LYS A 88 -9.57 21.46 -19.86
CA LYS A 88 -8.97 22.81 -19.88
C LYS A 88 -7.45 22.77 -19.97
N VAL A 89 -6.81 21.85 -19.24
CA VAL A 89 -5.34 21.69 -19.29
C VAL A 89 -4.88 21.25 -20.67
N VAL A 90 -5.62 20.35 -21.33
CA VAL A 90 -5.34 19.92 -22.70
C VAL A 90 -5.47 21.07 -23.70
N VAL A 91 -6.48 21.92 -23.56
CA VAL A 91 -6.63 23.11 -24.43
C VAL A 91 -5.41 24.04 -24.29
N VAL A 92 -4.97 24.33 -23.07
CA VAL A 92 -3.80 25.19 -22.82
C VAL A 92 -2.52 24.53 -23.34
N ALA A 93 -2.35 23.22 -23.15
CA ALA A 93 -1.22 22.47 -23.67
C ALA A 93 -1.16 22.53 -25.21
N ILE A 94 -2.30 22.37 -25.88
CA ILE A 94 -2.42 22.47 -27.34
C ILE A 94 -2.10 23.90 -27.80
N GLN A 95 -2.62 24.93 -27.14
CA GLN A 95 -2.31 26.33 -27.48
C GLN A 95 -0.83 26.64 -27.33
N ARG A 96 -0.16 26.10 -26.30
CA ARG A 96 1.30 26.23 -26.13
C ARG A 96 2.07 25.55 -27.26
N MET A 97 1.63 24.36 -27.68
CA MET A 97 2.22 23.67 -28.83
C MET A 97 2.00 24.45 -30.14
N GLU A 98 0.81 25.01 -30.36
CA GLU A 98 0.51 25.85 -31.53
C GLU A 98 1.38 27.13 -31.55
N ALA A 99 1.58 27.77 -30.40
CA ALA A 99 2.44 28.94 -30.28
C ALA A 99 3.92 28.61 -30.49
N ALA A 100 4.36 27.43 -30.04
CA ALA A 100 5.72 26.92 -30.26
C ALA A 100 5.93 26.34 -31.67
N TRP A 101 4.85 26.08 -32.41
CA TRP A 101 4.89 25.37 -33.70
C TRP A 101 5.87 25.97 -34.71
N PRO A 102 5.93 27.30 -34.96
CA PRO A 102 6.87 27.84 -35.95
C PRO A 102 8.35 27.54 -35.64
N ARG A 103 8.68 27.32 -34.36
CA ARG A 103 10.04 26.93 -33.94
C ARG A 103 10.26 25.43 -33.99
N LEU A 104 9.20 24.65 -33.79
CA LEU A 104 9.21 23.19 -33.81
C LEU A 104 8.97 22.62 -35.21
N GLU A 105 8.49 23.42 -36.15
CA GLU A 105 8.14 22.99 -37.51
C GLU A 105 9.34 22.38 -38.23
N GLY A 106 10.56 22.91 -38.02
CA GLY A 106 11.79 22.34 -38.60
C GLY A 106 12.21 20.99 -38.00
N THR A 107 11.86 20.71 -36.74
CA THR A 107 12.17 19.46 -36.04
C THR A 107 11.06 18.42 -36.13
N LEU A 108 9.80 18.87 -36.25
CA LEU A 108 8.63 18.01 -36.31
C LEU A 108 8.16 17.72 -37.73
N LYS A 109 8.41 18.58 -38.74
CA LYS A 109 8.11 18.25 -40.14
C LYS A 109 8.78 16.97 -40.61
N PRO A 110 10.05 16.67 -40.29
CA PRO A 110 10.65 15.38 -40.65
C PRO A 110 9.93 14.21 -39.97
N ALA A 111 9.51 14.37 -38.71
CA ALA A 111 8.76 13.34 -38.00
C ALA A 111 7.33 13.18 -38.55
N GLU A 112 6.65 14.27 -38.91
CA GLU A 112 5.34 14.25 -39.55
C GLU A 112 5.43 13.72 -40.98
N GLU A 113 6.41 14.12 -41.77
CA GLU A 113 6.68 13.58 -43.11
C GLU A 113 7.08 12.11 -43.02
N GLU A 114 7.85 11.66 -42.04
CA GLU A 114 8.11 10.24 -41.82
C GLU A 114 6.83 9.50 -41.39
N THR A 115 5.94 10.13 -40.63
CA THR A 115 4.64 9.55 -40.22
C THR A 115 3.59 9.61 -41.34
N LEU A 116 3.69 10.57 -42.28
CA LEU A 116 2.77 10.84 -43.40
C LEU A 116 3.22 10.18 -44.70
N LEU A 117 4.53 10.07 -44.98
CA LEU A 117 5.11 9.29 -46.09
C LEU A 117 4.99 7.79 -45.83
N THR A 118 4.87 7.38 -44.57
CA THR A 118 4.49 6.01 -44.22
C THR A 118 2.97 5.77 -44.37
N LYS A 119 2.21 6.71 -44.98
CA LYS A 119 0.87 6.45 -45.53
C LYS A 119 0.95 6.11 -47.02
N CYS A 120 0.68 4.83 -47.28
CA CYS A 120 -0.21 4.32 -48.33
C CYS A 120 -0.20 5.00 -49.71
N ALA A 121 0.24 4.24 -50.71
CA ALA A 121 -0.13 4.48 -52.10
C ALA A 121 -1.68 4.60 -52.22
N PRO A 122 -2.20 5.50 -53.08
CA PRO A 122 -3.63 5.70 -53.20
C PRO A 122 -4.29 4.47 -53.82
N THR A 123 -5.10 3.76 -53.04
CA THR A 123 -6.12 2.86 -53.58
C THR A 123 -7.33 3.68 -54.08
N PRO A 124 -8.03 3.20 -55.12
CA PRO A 124 -9.11 3.94 -55.75
C PRO A 124 -10.27 4.20 -54.78
N LYS A 125 -10.80 5.43 -54.81
CA LYS A 125 -11.96 5.91 -54.02
C LYS A 125 -13.14 4.93 -54.10
N PRO A 126 -13.56 4.28 -52.99
CA PRO A 126 -14.89 3.69 -52.93
C PRO A 126 -15.94 4.80 -52.83
N SER A 127 -17.09 4.59 -53.48
CA SER A 127 -18.24 5.50 -53.47
C SER A 127 -18.74 5.75 -52.04
N ALA A 128 -19.07 7.01 -51.75
CA ALA A 128 -19.40 7.48 -50.41
C ALA A 128 -20.64 6.77 -49.83
N PRO A 129 -20.54 6.05 -48.71
CA PRO A 129 -21.71 5.57 -47.98
C PRO A 129 -22.36 6.72 -47.20
N THR A 130 -23.68 6.69 -47.10
CA THR A 130 -24.50 7.65 -46.35
C THR A 130 -24.14 7.65 -44.86
N PRO A 131 -24.08 8.84 -44.21
CA PRO A 131 -23.67 8.95 -42.81
C PRO A 131 -24.75 8.36 -41.89
N LYS A 132 -24.40 7.31 -41.16
CA LYS A 132 -25.20 6.78 -40.05
C LYS A 132 -24.94 7.61 -38.78
N PRO A 133 -25.95 7.80 -37.90
CA PRO A 133 -25.77 8.48 -36.63
C PRO A 133 -24.76 7.74 -35.75
N PHE A 134 -23.74 8.46 -35.28
CA PHE A 134 -22.61 7.94 -34.49
C PHE A 134 -23.06 7.54 -33.07
N ASP A 135 -22.94 6.26 -32.73
CA ASP A 135 -23.17 5.72 -31.39
C ASP A 135 -21.83 5.67 -30.61
N PRO A 136 -21.63 6.53 -29.60
CA PRO A 136 -20.36 6.65 -28.90
C PRO A 136 -20.00 5.45 -28.01
N TRP A 137 -20.90 4.47 -27.82
CA TRP A 137 -20.67 3.29 -26.98
C TRP A 137 -20.52 2.00 -27.77
N LYS A 138 -20.69 2.04 -29.10
CA LYS A 138 -20.28 0.94 -29.98
C LYS A 138 -18.86 1.19 -30.46
N LEU A 139 -17.96 0.26 -30.17
CA LEU A 139 -16.71 0.08 -30.92
C LEU A 139 -17.07 -0.36 -32.36
N GLU A 140 -17.58 0.56 -33.18
CA GLU A 140 -17.71 0.32 -34.61
C GLU A 140 -16.32 0.42 -35.25
N TYR A 141 -15.79 -0.77 -35.52
CA TYR A 141 -14.81 -1.11 -36.55
C TYR A 141 -13.61 -0.17 -36.68
N VAL A 142 -12.56 -0.45 -35.91
CA VAL A 142 -11.21 -0.11 -36.39
C VAL A 142 -10.92 -1.05 -37.56
N PRO A 143 -10.53 -0.56 -38.75
CA PRO A 143 -10.31 -1.40 -39.92
C PRO A 143 -9.45 -2.62 -39.58
N ARG A 144 -9.88 -3.79 -40.08
CA ARG A 144 -9.15 -5.06 -40.00
C ARG A 144 -7.69 -4.82 -40.43
N ALA A 145 -6.80 -5.57 -39.80
CA ALA A 145 -5.35 -5.46 -39.72
C ALA A 145 -4.57 -5.44 -41.06
N ASP A 146 -5.24 -5.28 -42.18
CA ASP A 146 -4.72 -5.59 -43.50
C ASP A 146 -4.02 -4.37 -44.13
N GLU A 147 -4.19 -3.17 -43.54
CA GLU A 147 -3.59 -1.91 -44.02
C GLU A 147 -2.77 -1.15 -42.97
N ARG A 148 -2.58 -1.68 -41.76
CA ARG A 148 -1.66 -1.06 -40.81
C ARG A 148 -0.24 -1.36 -41.26
N CYS A 149 0.56 -0.32 -41.52
CA CYS A 149 1.99 -0.52 -41.74
C CYS A 149 2.57 -1.28 -40.54
N VAL A 150 3.59 -2.13 -40.79
CA VAL A 150 4.20 -3.01 -39.78
C VAL A 150 4.57 -2.25 -38.50
N THR A 151 4.96 -0.98 -38.65
CA THR A 151 5.29 -0.07 -37.53
C THR A 151 4.08 0.24 -36.65
N CYS A 152 2.92 0.58 -37.23
CA CYS A 152 1.69 0.86 -36.50
C CYS A 152 1.15 -0.38 -35.78
N GLN A 153 1.26 -1.56 -36.41
CA GLN A 153 0.88 -2.82 -35.77
C GLN A 153 1.76 -3.12 -34.55
N ARG A 154 3.09 -2.99 -34.68
CA ARG A 154 4.04 -3.16 -33.56
C ARG A 154 3.78 -2.20 -32.42
N LEU A 155 3.48 -0.94 -32.71
CA LEU A 155 3.17 0.06 -31.68
C LEU A 155 1.86 -0.28 -30.95
N TYR A 156 0.83 -0.70 -31.70
CA TYR A 156 -0.44 -1.14 -31.11
C TYR A 156 -0.26 -2.37 -30.21
N ASP A 157 0.48 -3.38 -30.69
CA ASP A 157 0.75 -4.60 -29.91
C ASP A 157 1.57 -4.29 -28.66
N ARG A 158 2.53 -3.35 -28.74
CA ARG A 158 3.29 -2.88 -27.57
C ARG A 158 2.41 -2.15 -26.56
N LEU A 159 1.55 -1.23 -27.01
CA LEU A 159 0.63 -0.51 -26.13
C LEU A 159 -0.39 -1.45 -25.48
N ASN A 160 -0.88 -2.45 -26.21
CA ASN A 160 -1.73 -3.48 -25.64
C ASN A 160 -0.97 -4.30 -24.60
N GLY A 161 0.25 -4.75 -24.90
CA GLY A 161 1.09 -5.48 -23.94
C GLY A 161 1.40 -4.67 -22.68
N GLU A 162 1.65 -3.36 -22.80
CA GLU A 162 1.86 -2.47 -21.66
C GLU A 162 0.56 -2.25 -20.85
N SER A 163 -0.60 -2.11 -21.51
CA SER A 163 -1.88 -1.98 -20.82
C SER A 163 -2.27 -3.25 -20.05
N GLU A 164 -2.03 -4.43 -20.62
CA GLU A 164 -2.21 -5.72 -19.94
C GLU A 164 -1.28 -5.83 -18.71
N ARG A 165 0.00 -5.45 -18.85
CA ARG A 165 0.95 -5.43 -17.73
C ARG A 165 0.49 -4.52 -16.59
N LEU A 166 0.03 -3.30 -16.91
CA LEU A 166 -0.48 -2.35 -15.91
C LEU A 166 -1.75 -2.87 -15.23
N TYR A 167 -2.64 -3.49 -15.99
CA TYR A 167 -3.83 -4.16 -15.46
C TYR A 167 -3.45 -5.28 -14.48
N GLU A 168 -2.49 -6.13 -14.83
CA GLU A 168 -2.01 -7.19 -13.93
C GLU A 168 -1.38 -6.65 -12.64
N ILE A 169 -0.55 -5.61 -12.73
CA ILE A 169 0.06 -4.96 -11.56
C ILE A 169 -1.03 -4.44 -10.62
N THR A 170 -2.00 -3.72 -11.18
CA THR A 170 -3.14 -3.16 -10.42
C THR A 170 -3.98 -4.27 -9.78
N ARG A 171 -4.24 -5.35 -10.51
CA ARG A 171 -4.94 -6.54 -10.00
C ARG A 171 -4.19 -7.19 -8.84
N ARG A 172 -2.86 -7.36 -8.95
CA ARG A 172 -2.02 -7.91 -7.87
C ARG A 172 -2.01 -7.00 -6.64
N GLN A 173 -1.93 -5.68 -6.82
CA GLN A 173 -2.02 -4.70 -5.74
C GLN A 173 -3.37 -4.77 -5.02
N LEU A 174 -4.48 -4.85 -5.76
CA LEU A 174 -5.82 -5.02 -5.19
C LEU A 174 -5.95 -6.30 -4.36
N ILE A 175 -5.42 -7.42 -4.86
CA ILE A 175 -5.41 -8.70 -4.12
C ILE A 175 -4.59 -8.59 -2.83
N LYS A 176 -3.40 -7.95 -2.89
CA LYS A 176 -2.57 -7.71 -1.70
C LYS A 176 -3.29 -6.84 -0.68
N ALA A 177 -3.91 -5.74 -1.11
CA ALA A 177 -4.67 -4.84 -0.23
C ALA A 177 -5.84 -5.56 0.45
N LYS A 178 -6.63 -6.35 -0.30
CA LYS A 178 -7.73 -7.16 0.26
C LYS A 178 -7.23 -8.19 1.30
N LYS A 179 -6.08 -8.83 1.04
CA LYS A 179 -5.45 -9.76 2.01
C LYS A 179 -5.01 -9.04 3.28
N GLN A 180 -4.38 -7.88 3.15
CA GLN A 180 -3.94 -7.06 4.30
C GLN A 180 -5.14 -6.56 5.12
N GLU A 181 -6.21 -6.09 4.46
CA GLU A 181 -7.44 -5.67 5.15
C GLU A 181 -8.07 -6.82 5.93
N LYS A 182 -8.16 -8.02 5.33
CA LYS A 182 -8.67 -9.22 6.00
C LYS A 182 -7.80 -9.61 7.21
N ALA A 183 -6.47 -9.49 7.11
CA ALA A 183 -5.55 -9.74 8.21
C ALA A 183 -5.75 -8.73 9.36
N ARG A 184 -5.87 -7.43 9.05
CA ARG A 184 -6.17 -6.38 10.03
C ARG A 184 -7.52 -6.62 10.74
N LYS A 185 -8.56 -6.98 10.00
CA LYS A 185 -9.87 -7.33 10.56
C LYS A 185 -9.80 -8.54 11.51
N ARG A 186 -9.01 -9.57 11.17
CA ARG A 186 -8.76 -10.72 12.05
C ARG A 186 -8.02 -10.32 13.34
N GLN A 187 -6.93 -9.56 13.21
CA GLN A 187 -6.17 -9.06 14.36
C GLN A 187 -7.02 -8.20 15.29
N LYS A 188 -7.87 -7.33 14.73
CA LYS A 188 -8.83 -6.55 15.53
C LYS A 188 -9.80 -7.46 16.29
N ALA A 189 -10.42 -8.42 15.61
CA ALA A 189 -11.34 -9.35 16.25
C ALA A 189 -10.67 -10.21 17.35
N GLU A 190 -9.41 -10.63 17.15
CA GLU A 190 -8.62 -11.30 18.18
C GLU A 190 -8.31 -10.38 19.36
N ARG A 191 -8.01 -9.10 19.10
CA ARG A 191 -7.78 -8.10 20.12
C ARG A 191 -9.03 -7.87 20.97
N ASP A 192 -10.17 -7.70 20.34
CA ASP A 192 -11.47 -7.46 20.99
C ASP A 192 -11.87 -8.66 21.86
N LYS A 193 -11.66 -9.90 21.38
CA LYS A 193 -11.87 -11.13 22.16
C LYS A 193 -10.97 -11.22 23.39
N ALA A 194 -9.72 -10.77 23.28
CA ALA A 194 -8.80 -10.74 24.41
C ALA A 194 -9.21 -9.65 25.43
N ASP A 195 -9.65 -8.48 24.98
CA ASP A 195 -10.12 -7.43 25.89
C ASP A 195 -11.39 -7.85 26.65
N ASP A 196 -12.28 -8.58 25.99
CA ASP A 196 -13.45 -9.21 26.60
C ASP A 196 -13.05 -10.25 27.67
N ALA A 197 -12.12 -11.16 27.38
CA ALA A 197 -11.59 -12.11 28.37
C ALA A 197 -10.88 -11.43 29.54
N MET A 198 -10.11 -10.36 29.31
CA MET A 198 -9.48 -9.55 30.36
C MET A 198 -10.53 -8.95 31.30
N SER A 199 -11.62 -8.42 30.75
CA SER A 199 -12.72 -7.83 31.52
C SER A 199 -13.38 -8.85 32.44
N ARG A 200 -13.54 -10.10 31.95
CA ARG A 200 -14.07 -11.20 32.77
C ARG A 200 -13.12 -11.61 33.89
N VAL A 201 -11.81 -11.70 33.61
CA VAL A 201 -10.79 -11.94 34.66
C VAL A 201 -10.84 -10.85 35.71
N GLN A 202 -10.84 -9.57 35.32
CA GLN A 202 -10.95 -8.43 36.25
C GLN A 202 -12.21 -8.51 37.13
N ALA A 203 -13.34 -8.95 36.55
CA ALA A 203 -14.58 -9.13 37.31
C ALA A 203 -14.45 -10.20 38.40
N VAL A 204 -13.71 -11.29 38.16
CA VAL A 204 -13.45 -12.33 39.17
C VAL A 204 -12.65 -11.76 40.35
N PHE A 205 -11.55 -11.03 40.08
CA PHE A 205 -10.73 -10.39 41.12
C PHE A 205 -11.54 -9.37 41.93
N LYS A 206 -12.31 -8.52 41.24
CA LYS A 206 -13.17 -7.51 41.87
C LYS A 206 -14.23 -8.16 42.77
N LYS A 207 -14.85 -9.26 42.32
CA LYS A 207 -15.88 -9.99 43.08
C LYS A 207 -15.34 -10.58 44.39
N ARG A 208 -14.07 -10.99 44.41
CA ARG A 208 -13.41 -11.55 45.60
C ARG A 208 -12.78 -10.48 46.51
N GLY A 209 -12.78 -9.20 46.10
CA GLY A 209 -12.16 -8.12 46.86
C GLY A 209 -10.62 -8.21 46.93
N CYS A 210 -9.99 -8.94 46.00
CA CYS A 210 -8.55 -9.07 45.95
C CYS A 210 -7.93 -7.82 45.30
N PRO A 211 -6.91 -7.18 45.89
CA PRO A 211 -6.26 -5.98 45.36
C PRO A 211 -5.36 -6.26 44.13
N ALA A 212 -5.37 -7.48 43.60
CA ALA A 212 -4.59 -7.83 42.42
C ALA A 212 -5.20 -7.25 41.14
N PHE A 213 -4.35 -6.81 40.22
CA PHE A 213 -4.76 -6.28 38.91
C PHE A 213 -4.16 -7.11 37.78
N PRO A 214 -4.99 -7.61 36.84
CA PRO A 214 -4.49 -8.25 35.63
C PRO A 214 -4.10 -7.18 34.60
N ALA A 215 -2.92 -7.33 34.01
CA ALA A 215 -2.43 -6.53 32.91
C ALA A 215 -2.22 -7.37 31.65
N ARG A 216 -2.58 -6.81 30.50
CA ARG A 216 -2.48 -7.49 29.21
C ARG A 216 -1.01 -7.66 28.79
N VAL A 217 -0.68 -8.86 28.34
CA VAL A 217 0.64 -9.20 27.76
C VAL A 217 0.47 -9.99 26.46
N SER A 218 1.57 -10.25 25.75
CA SER A 218 1.53 -11.12 24.58
C SER A 218 0.98 -12.50 24.96
N ARG A 219 -0.09 -12.92 24.27
CA ARG A 219 -0.78 -14.22 24.44
C ARG A 219 -1.41 -14.46 25.82
N GLY A 220 -1.75 -13.43 26.59
CA GLY A 220 -2.46 -13.62 27.86
C GLY A 220 -2.46 -12.41 28.79
N TYR A 221 -2.50 -12.69 30.09
CA TYR A 221 -2.55 -11.69 31.16
C TYR A 221 -1.52 -12.01 32.24
N THR A 222 -0.87 -10.98 32.77
CA THR A 222 -0.03 -11.10 33.97
C THR A 222 -0.80 -10.50 35.13
N ILE A 223 -0.92 -11.24 36.22
CA ILE A 223 -1.58 -10.79 37.45
C ILE A 223 -0.52 -10.18 38.34
N TYR A 224 -0.78 -8.94 38.76
CA TYR A 224 0.09 -8.20 39.67
C TYR A 224 -0.57 -8.04 41.03
N HIS A 225 0.23 -8.18 42.08
CA HIS A 225 -0.15 -7.89 43.46
C HIS A 225 0.92 -6.98 44.05
N GLU A 226 0.54 -5.81 44.59
CA GLU A 226 1.49 -4.89 45.23
C GLU A 226 2.69 -4.51 44.33
N GLY A 227 2.46 -4.43 43.02
CA GLY A 227 3.49 -4.12 42.03
C GLY A 227 4.36 -5.31 41.60
N GLN A 228 4.20 -6.49 42.21
CA GLN A 228 4.92 -7.70 41.83
C GLN A 228 4.07 -8.60 40.91
N ALA A 229 4.68 -9.14 39.86
CA ALA A 229 4.02 -10.11 39.00
C ALA A 229 3.98 -11.47 39.71
N VAL A 230 2.76 -11.96 39.99
CA VAL A 230 2.51 -13.16 40.78
C VAL A 230 2.25 -14.37 39.90
N SER A 231 1.40 -14.19 38.89
CA SER A 231 0.93 -15.28 38.04
C SER A 231 0.74 -14.78 36.60
N ARG A 232 0.79 -15.70 35.64
CA ARG A 232 0.49 -15.40 34.24
C ARG A 232 -0.49 -16.42 33.69
N ILE A 233 -1.63 -15.91 33.21
CA ILE A 233 -2.66 -16.69 32.54
C ILE A 233 -2.42 -16.56 31.03
N ARG A 234 -2.08 -17.67 30.36
CA ARG A 234 -1.73 -17.70 28.93
C ARG A 234 -2.77 -18.49 28.14
N GLN A 235 -3.24 -17.94 27.03
CA GLN A 235 -4.10 -18.69 26.11
C GLN A 235 -3.26 -19.61 25.21
N ARG A 236 -3.59 -20.90 25.19
CA ARG A 236 -3.05 -21.92 24.29
C ARG A 236 -4.18 -22.61 23.54
N ASP A 237 -4.30 -22.30 22.25
CA ASP A 237 -5.37 -22.80 21.38
C ASP A 237 -6.77 -22.57 21.97
N LYS A 238 -7.33 -23.59 22.63
CA LYS A 238 -8.65 -23.56 23.25
C LYS A 238 -8.63 -23.47 24.77
N TRP A 239 -7.47 -23.60 25.40
CA TRP A 239 -7.31 -23.72 26.85
C TRP A 239 -6.52 -22.54 27.42
N TRP A 240 -6.64 -22.33 28.73
CA TRP A 240 -5.95 -21.31 29.48
C TRP A 240 -4.99 -21.94 30.47
N GLU A 241 -3.70 -21.71 30.29
CA GLU A 241 -2.64 -22.23 31.16
C GLU A 241 -2.28 -21.20 32.23
N VAL A 242 -2.16 -21.65 33.48
CA VAL A 242 -1.65 -20.83 34.58
C VAL A 242 -0.15 -21.11 34.78
N LEU A 243 0.63 -20.04 34.72
CA LEU A 243 2.06 -20.03 34.98
C LEU A 243 2.34 -19.29 36.28
N TRP A 244 3.34 -19.74 37.01
CA TRP A 244 3.83 -19.06 38.20
C TRP A 244 5.20 -18.44 37.92
N ARG A 245 5.56 -17.40 38.68
CA ARG A 245 6.87 -16.77 38.59
C ARG A 245 7.82 -17.51 39.54
N SER A 246 8.75 -18.27 38.99
CA SER A 246 9.71 -19.03 39.78
C SER A 246 10.75 -18.12 40.46
N TYR A 247 11.46 -18.66 41.45
CA TYR A 247 12.56 -17.97 42.12
C TYR A 247 13.70 -17.55 41.17
N ARG A 248 13.74 -18.10 39.96
CA ARG A 248 14.71 -17.75 38.90
C ARG A 248 14.26 -16.57 38.04
N ASP A 249 13.18 -15.90 38.46
CA ASP A 249 12.54 -14.84 37.70
C ASP A 249 12.07 -15.30 36.29
N LYS A 250 11.54 -16.52 36.22
CA LYS A 250 11.04 -17.13 34.97
C LYS A 250 9.61 -17.59 35.13
N TRP A 251 8.85 -17.49 34.05
CA TRP A 251 7.51 -18.07 33.97
C TRP A 251 7.61 -19.58 33.78
N GLU A 252 7.14 -20.33 34.76
CA GLU A 252 7.17 -21.79 34.75
C GLU A 252 5.75 -22.34 34.83
N SER A 253 5.54 -23.49 34.20
CA SER A 253 4.29 -24.24 34.32
C SER A 253 4.17 -24.82 35.73
N ILE A 254 2.95 -24.88 36.25
CA ILE A 254 2.68 -25.44 37.57
C ILE A 254 2.51 -26.95 37.42
N GLY A 255 3.43 -27.72 38.02
CA GLY A 255 3.43 -29.19 38.01
C GLY A 255 4.45 -29.82 37.06
N ASP A 256 4.91 -31.02 37.41
CA ASP A 256 5.96 -31.76 36.67
C ASP A 256 5.46 -32.40 35.36
N LEU A 257 4.15 -32.63 35.24
CA LEU A 257 3.51 -33.35 34.13
C LEU A 257 2.83 -32.44 33.09
N GLY A 258 3.12 -31.14 33.12
CA GLY A 258 2.47 -30.13 32.28
C GLY A 258 1.66 -29.15 33.11
N GLY A 259 1.60 -27.90 32.65
CA GLY A 259 0.97 -26.80 33.38
C GLY A 259 -0.50 -27.05 33.67
N VAL A 260 -1.00 -26.40 34.72
CA VAL A 260 -2.43 -26.38 35.05
C VAL A 260 -3.19 -25.62 33.97
N VAL A 261 -4.13 -26.30 33.31
CA VAL A 261 -4.94 -25.77 32.21
C VAL A 261 -6.43 -25.76 32.54
N PHE A 262 -7.14 -24.78 32.01
CA PHE A 262 -8.57 -24.55 32.20
C PHE A 262 -9.28 -24.29 30.88
N ASP A 263 -10.59 -24.53 30.83
CA ASP A 263 -11.42 -24.23 29.67
C ASP A 263 -11.67 -22.72 29.54
N THR A 264 -11.78 -22.02 30.67
CA THR A 264 -12.12 -20.59 30.71
C THR A 264 -11.04 -19.77 31.42
N ALA A 265 -10.99 -18.47 31.10
CA ALA A 265 -10.05 -17.55 31.74
C ALA A 265 -10.45 -17.28 33.21
N GLU A 266 -11.73 -17.39 33.50
CA GLU A 266 -12.35 -17.19 34.81
C GLU A 266 -12.02 -18.32 35.78
N GLU A 267 -12.04 -19.57 35.32
CA GLU A 267 -11.57 -20.73 36.09
C GLU A 267 -10.07 -20.59 36.40
N ALA A 268 -9.27 -20.22 35.40
CA ALA A 268 -7.84 -19.95 35.59
C ALA A 268 -7.60 -18.84 36.62
N ALA A 269 -8.38 -17.74 36.56
CA ALA A 269 -8.31 -16.65 37.54
C ALA A 269 -8.75 -17.11 38.94
N THR A 270 -9.79 -17.94 39.02
CA THR A 270 -10.28 -18.50 40.29
C THR A 270 -9.23 -19.41 40.92
N TYR A 271 -8.55 -20.25 40.13
CA TYR A 271 -7.45 -21.08 40.61
C TYR A 271 -6.30 -20.25 41.19
N VAL A 272 -5.93 -19.14 40.53
CA VAL A 272 -4.90 -18.24 41.06
C VAL A 272 -5.36 -17.61 42.38
N LEU A 273 -6.62 -17.20 42.49
CA LEU A 273 -7.19 -16.61 43.70
C LEU A 273 -7.29 -17.58 44.87
N ASP A 274 -7.68 -18.83 44.61
CA ASP A 274 -7.80 -19.86 45.65
C ASP A 274 -6.42 -20.37 46.10
N ASP A 275 -5.36 -20.14 45.30
CA ASP A 275 -3.95 -20.49 45.55
C ASP A 275 -3.76 -21.83 46.28
N PRO A 276 -4.23 -22.94 45.68
CA PRO A 276 -4.25 -24.23 46.36
C PRO A 276 -2.85 -24.74 46.72
N MET A 277 -1.80 -24.23 46.07
CA MET A 277 -0.40 -24.60 46.30
C MET A 277 0.33 -23.60 47.22
N GLY A 278 -0.30 -22.47 47.57
CA GLY A 278 0.33 -21.41 48.37
C GLY A 278 1.57 -20.81 47.69
N ILE A 279 1.55 -20.62 46.38
CA ILE A 279 2.67 -20.10 45.59
C ILE A 279 2.43 -18.69 45.04
N PHE A 280 1.20 -18.19 45.10
CA PHE A 280 0.84 -16.90 44.50
C PHE A 280 0.84 -15.75 45.51
N TRP A 281 0.28 -15.96 46.70
CA TRP A 281 0.01 -14.87 47.65
C TRP A 281 0.94 -14.87 48.87
N ARG A 282 2.23 -15.15 48.68
CA ARG A 282 3.23 -15.14 49.76
C ARG A 282 3.73 -13.75 50.11
#